data_AF-A0A7T2GK82-F1
#
_entry.id   AF-A0A7T2GK82-F1
#
_cell.length_a   1.000
_cell.length_b   1.000
_cell.length_c   1.000
_cell.angle_alpha   90.00
_cell.angle_beta   90.00
_cell.angle_gamma   90.00
#
_symmetry.space_group_name_H-M   'P 1'
#
loop_
_entity.id
_entity.type
_entity.pdbx_description
1 polymer ?
#
loop_
_entity_poly.entity_id
_entity_poly.type
_entity_poly.pdbx_seq_one_letter_code
_entity_poly.pdbx_strand_id
1 'polypeptide(L)'
;MMTNGRPLGALYSLAALMAVSGCGGADTQNAAAEGEATAEAPNVDPALLIAGTVTAPDGHSLDGAKAIACLTPQETCAKDATVPVTIENGVGRYEIVVPQKGDYHVMVWKDVNANDTPDGGDLLAFANNMEAVASGERLTPMAAFVRTADATMTTNLGGLPYRMGNAQNAAQAVANAGIGGNWSQQSFGSELVWGPEIKFQAAAATAGFGSDLGGTFGPGSATNTTIVYSYKPVQVKRTMSLNVAPDGTFHMIADMERRQGKCTPVHQEKFGHVRMEGDKVIFAVADTRQRCGKGALEKVKQEDERYTLARNGDGFTLSGDNGVNWTFTRR
;
A
#
# COMPACT_ATOMS: atom_id res chain seq x y z
N MET A 1 -6.20 31.29 -62.27
CA MET A 1 -4.83 31.46 -61.72
C MET A 1 -4.42 30.11 -61.18
N MET A 2 -3.70 29.29 -61.96
CA MET A 2 -2.22 29.21 -62.01
C MET A 2 -1.61 28.99 -60.61
N THR A 3 -0.78 28.00 -60.29
CA THR A 3 -0.20 26.82 -60.96
C THR A 3 0.63 26.08 -59.89
N ASN A 4 0.67 24.74 -59.97
CA ASN A 4 1.84 23.83 -59.84
C ASN A 4 2.95 24.03 -58.78
N GLY A 5 3.38 22.90 -58.19
CA GLY A 5 4.72 22.76 -57.62
C GLY A 5 4.99 21.52 -56.73
N ARG A 6 5.00 20.32 -57.32
CA ARG A 6 5.72 19.10 -56.83
C ARG A 6 7.22 19.21 -57.24
N PRO A 7 8.16 18.25 -57.00
CA PRO A 7 8.42 17.24 -55.94
C PRO A 7 9.96 17.08 -55.63
N LEU A 8 10.37 15.90 -55.08
CA LEU A 8 11.74 15.29 -55.02
C LEU A 8 12.68 15.85 -53.95
N GLY A 9 13.57 15.13 -53.27
CA GLY A 9 14.09 13.75 -53.25
C GLY A 9 15.07 13.71 -52.06
N ALA A 10 15.43 12.58 -51.46
CA ALA A 10 16.58 11.81 -51.91
C ALA A 10 16.69 10.51 -51.11
N LEU A 11 16.92 9.44 -51.87
CA LEU A 11 17.55 8.20 -51.44
C LEU A 11 19.04 8.46 -51.16
N TYR A 12 19.59 7.82 -50.13
CA TYR A 12 21.00 7.42 -50.12
C TYR A 12 21.11 5.94 -49.72
N SER A 13 21.67 5.19 -50.66
CA SER A 13 22.16 3.82 -50.54
C SER A 13 23.66 3.82 -50.21
N LEU A 14 24.19 2.60 -49.99
CA LEU A 14 25.59 2.15 -49.86
C LEU A 14 26.16 2.15 -48.44
N ALA A 15 27.03 1.24 -48.02
CA ALA A 15 27.45 -0.10 -48.46
C ALA A 15 28.62 -0.52 -47.53
N ALA A 16 28.85 -1.83 -47.47
CA ALA A 16 30.15 -2.49 -47.32
C ALA A 16 30.86 -2.58 -45.95
N LEU A 17 30.96 -3.84 -45.51
CA LEU A 17 32.11 -4.59 -44.99
C LEU A 17 33.41 -3.83 -44.69
N MET A 18 33.98 -4.12 -43.53
CA MET A 18 35.39 -4.45 -43.37
C MET A 18 35.52 -5.59 -42.33
N ALA A 19 36.08 -6.71 -42.78
CA ALA A 19 36.56 -7.80 -41.93
C ALA A 19 37.95 -7.46 -41.41
N VAL A 20 38.30 -7.91 -40.20
CA VAL A 20 39.71 -8.21 -39.86
C VAL A 20 39.77 -9.58 -39.19
N SER A 21 40.29 -10.52 -39.98
CA SER A 21 40.88 -11.79 -39.58
C SER A 21 42.17 -11.57 -38.79
N GLY A 22 42.33 -12.29 -37.68
CA GLY A 22 43.60 -12.45 -36.96
C GLY A 22 43.81 -13.91 -36.58
N CYS A 23 44.48 -14.67 -37.45
CA CYS A 23 45.10 -15.95 -37.14
C CYS A 23 46.59 -15.74 -36.90
N GLY A 24 47.15 -16.40 -35.88
CA GLY A 24 48.58 -16.73 -35.83
C GLY A 24 49.28 -16.32 -34.54
N GLY A 25 49.66 -17.31 -33.74
CA GLY A 25 50.51 -17.14 -32.57
C GLY A 25 50.45 -18.35 -31.63
N ALA A 26 50.95 -19.49 -32.10
CA ALA A 26 51.22 -20.63 -31.25
C ALA A 26 52.50 -20.36 -30.44
N ASP A 27 52.35 -19.91 -29.20
CA ASP A 27 53.42 -19.94 -28.21
C ASP A 27 52.95 -20.75 -27.01
N THR A 28 53.61 -21.90 -26.86
CA THR A 28 53.48 -22.81 -25.73
C THR A 28 54.21 -22.18 -24.55
N GLN A 29 53.50 -21.43 -23.70
CA GLN A 29 54.03 -20.98 -22.41
C GLN A 29 53.22 -21.60 -21.28
N ASN A 30 53.94 -22.45 -20.53
CA ASN A 30 53.69 -22.96 -19.19
C ASN A 30 52.44 -22.43 -18.49
N ALA A 31 51.45 -23.31 -18.35
CA ALA A 31 50.37 -23.19 -17.37
C ALA A 31 50.98 -23.25 -15.95
N ALA A 32 51.43 -22.10 -15.46
CA ALA A 32 51.52 -21.85 -14.04
C ALA A 32 50.09 -21.69 -13.53
N ALA A 33 49.74 -22.44 -12.49
CA ALA A 33 48.46 -22.34 -11.81
C ALA A 33 48.26 -20.90 -11.32
N GLU A 34 47.46 -20.13 -12.04
CA GLU A 34 46.81 -18.93 -11.50
C GLU A 34 45.84 -19.43 -10.42
N GLY A 35 46.27 -19.32 -9.16
CA GLY A 35 45.37 -19.47 -8.03
C GLY A 35 44.22 -18.49 -8.22
N GLU A 36 42.99 -19.00 -8.09
CA GLU A 36 41.78 -18.18 -7.98
C GLU A 36 42.05 -17.08 -6.95
N ALA A 37 42.34 -15.87 -7.43
CA ALA A 37 42.35 -14.69 -6.61
C ALA A 37 40.93 -14.57 -6.05
N THR A 38 40.78 -14.94 -4.79
CA THR A 38 39.52 -14.79 -4.05
C THR A 38 39.22 -13.30 -4.08
N ALA A 39 38.33 -12.88 -4.97
CA ALA A 39 37.96 -11.49 -5.12
C ALA A 39 37.47 -11.00 -3.75
N GLU A 40 38.24 -10.09 -3.15
CA GLU A 40 37.89 -9.48 -1.88
C GLU A 40 36.50 -8.87 -2.04
N ALA A 41 35.57 -9.27 -1.15
CA ALA A 41 34.19 -8.82 -1.24
C ALA A 41 34.17 -7.28 -1.27
N PRO A 42 33.43 -6.66 -2.19
CA PRO A 42 33.42 -5.20 -2.31
C PRO A 42 33.03 -4.59 -0.96
N ASN A 43 33.85 -3.67 -0.47
CA ASN A 43 33.56 -2.91 0.74
C ASN A 43 32.39 -1.95 0.45
N VAL A 44 31.17 -2.39 0.79
CA VAL A 44 29.95 -1.60 0.63
C VAL A 44 29.85 -0.61 1.79
N ASP A 45 29.75 0.70 1.50
CA ASP A 45 29.43 1.71 2.51
C ASP A 45 28.02 1.41 3.07
N PRO A 46 27.87 1.07 4.37
CA PRO A 46 26.57 0.78 4.95
C PRO A 46 25.60 1.96 4.85
N ALA A 47 26.10 3.21 4.73
CA ALA A 47 25.27 4.39 4.53
C ALA A 47 24.69 4.53 3.11
N LEU A 48 25.06 3.62 2.20
CA LEU A 48 24.52 3.52 0.85
C LEU A 48 23.71 2.24 0.65
N LEU A 49 23.44 1.47 1.71
CA LEU A 49 22.72 0.21 1.62
C LEU A 49 21.25 0.39 2.06
N ILE A 50 20.30 0.14 1.17
CA ILE A 50 18.89 0.06 1.51
C ILE A 50 18.49 -1.41 1.53
N ALA A 51 18.00 -1.91 2.67
CA ALA A 51 17.64 -3.31 2.84
C ALA A 51 16.17 -3.45 3.24
N GLY A 52 15.49 -4.49 2.78
CA GLY A 52 14.09 -4.71 3.13
C GLY A 52 13.59 -6.12 2.87
N THR A 53 12.32 -6.36 3.23
CA THR A 53 11.62 -7.61 2.96
C THR A 53 10.27 -7.36 2.31
N VAL A 54 9.78 -8.32 1.53
CA VAL A 54 8.51 -8.25 0.81
C VAL A 54 7.80 -9.60 0.86
N THR A 55 6.49 -9.61 1.01
CA THR A 55 5.65 -10.81 0.93
C THR A 55 4.75 -10.77 -0.30
N ALA A 56 4.48 -11.92 -0.90
CA ALA A 56 3.49 -12.05 -1.96
C ALA A 56 2.07 -12.24 -1.39
N PRO A 57 1.02 -11.84 -2.13
CA PRO A 57 -0.35 -12.20 -1.80
C PRO A 57 -0.58 -13.71 -1.98
N ASP A 58 -1.60 -14.25 -1.30
CA ASP A 58 -1.94 -15.67 -1.35
C ASP A 58 -2.08 -16.18 -2.79
N GLY A 59 -1.42 -17.29 -3.10
CA GLY A 59 -1.44 -17.90 -4.44
C GLY A 59 -0.46 -17.29 -5.45
N HIS A 60 0.33 -16.30 -5.04
CA HIS A 60 1.36 -15.69 -5.90
C HIS A 60 2.77 -15.99 -5.36
N SER A 61 3.74 -16.12 -6.29
CA SER A 61 5.17 -16.27 -5.96
C SER A 61 5.93 -14.99 -6.29
N LEU A 62 7.00 -14.69 -5.53
CA LEU A 62 7.94 -13.61 -5.82
C LEU A 62 9.08 -14.01 -6.77
N ASP A 63 9.09 -15.22 -7.33
CA ASP A 63 10.18 -15.69 -8.20
C ASP A 63 10.44 -14.72 -9.37
N GLY A 64 11.68 -14.23 -9.52
CA GLY A 64 12.02 -13.24 -10.54
C GLY A 64 11.63 -11.79 -10.22
N ALA A 65 11.12 -11.52 -9.02
CA ALA A 65 10.90 -10.15 -8.57
C ALA A 65 12.22 -9.38 -8.46
N LYS A 66 12.16 -8.08 -8.74
CA LYS A 66 13.27 -7.13 -8.66
C LYS A 66 12.90 -6.01 -7.70
N ALA A 67 13.88 -5.54 -6.93
CA ALA A 67 13.75 -4.34 -6.12
C ALA A 67 14.51 -3.19 -6.81
N ILE A 68 13.85 -2.05 -6.95
CA ILE A 68 14.31 -0.88 -7.72
C ILE A 68 14.27 0.32 -6.78
N ALA A 69 15.39 1.02 -6.63
CA ALA A 69 15.47 2.28 -5.88
C ALA A 69 15.65 3.47 -6.83
N CYS A 70 14.76 4.46 -6.77
CA CYS A 70 14.80 5.67 -7.59
C CYS A 70 15.01 6.91 -6.72
N LEU A 71 16.00 7.73 -7.05
CA LEU A 71 16.33 8.93 -6.26
C LEU A 71 15.27 10.04 -6.39
N THR A 72 14.77 10.54 -5.26
CA THR A 72 13.80 11.64 -5.18
C THR A 72 14.47 13.01 -5.36
N PRO A 73 13.82 14.02 -5.99
CA PRO A 73 12.46 14.05 -6.54
C PRO A 73 12.38 13.69 -8.03
N GLN A 74 13.39 13.02 -8.59
CA GLN A 74 13.37 12.69 -10.02
C GLN A 74 12.29 11.61 -10.25
N GLU A 75 11.14 12.02 -10.78
CA GLU A 75 10.02 11.12 -11.09
C GLU A 75 10.40 10.06 -12.13
N THR A 76 11.37 10.37 -12.99
CA THR A 76 11.98 9.40 -13.88
C THR A 76 13.09 8.69 -13.12
N CYS A 77 13.04 7.36 -13.05
CA CYS A 77 14.09 6.50 -12.50
C CYS A 77 15.37 6.51 -13.36
N ALA A 78 15.80 7.69 -13.83
CA ALA A 78 16.99 7.88 -14.66
C ALA A 78 18.30 7.57 -13.90
N LYS A 79 18.23 7.55 -12.56
CA LYS A 79 19.27 7.03 -11.67
C LYS A 79 18.64 5.98 -10.77
N ASP A 80 18.58 4.75 -11.26
CA ASP A 80 18.10 3.60 -10.53
C ASP A 80 19.23 2.70 -10.03
N ALA A 81 18.95 1.98 -8.95
CA ALA A 81 19.68 0.79 -8.56
C ALA A 81 18.69 -0.36 -8.52
N THR A 82 18.97 -1.42 -9.28
CA THR A 82 18.08 -2.58 -9.41
C THR A 82 18.81 -3.83 -8.94
N VAL A 83 18.17 -4.60 -8.05
CA VAL A 83 18.69 -5.87 -7.54
C VAL A 83 17.63 -6.96 -7.59
N PRO A 84 18.00 -8.24 -7.78
CA PRO A 84 17.05 -9.33 -7.64
C PRO A 84 16.58 -9.47 -6.19
N VAL A 85 15.33 -9.89 -6.01
CA VAL A 85 14.80 -10.27 -4.70
C VAL A 85 15.15 -11.74 -4.42
N THR A 86 15.83 -12.00 -3.29
CA THR A 86 16.14 -13.35 -2.82
C THR A 86 14.98 -13.89 -1.98
N ILE A 87 14.53 -15.12 -2.23
CA ILE A 87 13.34 -15.68 -1.57
C ILE A 87 13.76 -16.74 -0.56
N GLU A 88 13.33 -16.55 0.68
CA GLU A 88 13.58 -17.48 1.78
C GLU A 88 12.27 -17.72 2.54
N ASN A 89 11.83 -18.99 2.60
CA ASN A 89 10.59 -19.37 3.30
C ASN A 89 9.35 -18.56 2.88
N GLY A 90 9.23 -18.23 1.58
CA GLY A 90 8.11 -17.44 1.05
C GLY A 90 8.20 -15.93 1.30
N VAL A 91 9.28 -15.45 1.93
CA VAL A 91 9.56 -14.03 2.14
C VAL A 91 10.68 -13.59 1.20
N GLY A 92 10.43 -12.56 0.40
CA GLY A 92 11.46 -11.92 -0.42
C GLY A 92 12.32 -10.97 0.42
N ARG A 93 13.63 -10.94 0.17
CA ARG A 93 14.62 -10.07 0.79
C ARG A 93 15.41 -9.36 -0.30
N TYR A 94 15.80 -8.12 -0.06
CA TYR A 94 16.65 -7.37 -0.99
C TYR A 94 17.60 -6.44 -0.24
N GLU A 95 18.73 -6.17 -0.89
CA GLU A 95 19.80 -5.30 -0.43
C GLU A 95 20.28 -4.47 -1.63
N ILE A 96 19.90 -3.19 -1.68
CA ILE A 96 20.18 -2.27 -2.78
C ILE A 96 21.31 -1.34 -2.35
N VAL A 97 22.44 -1.37 -3.05
CA VAL A 97 23.49 -0.36 -2.90
C VAL A 97 23.19 0.81 -3.83
N VAL A 98 22.86 1.96 -3.26
CA VAL A 98 22.53 3.16 -4.03
C VAL A 98 23.78 3.96 -4.41
N PRO A 99 23.79 4.68 -5.55
CA PRO A 99 24.99 5.34 -6.07
C PRO A 99 25.46 6.55 -5.25
N GLN A 100 24.58 7.13 -4.43
CA GLN A 100 24.88 8.30 -3.62
C GLN A 100 23.92 8.37 -2.43
N LYS A 101 24.30 9.14 -1.40
CA LYS A 101 23.38 9.44 -0.30
C LYS A 101 22.24 10.32 -0.80
N GLY A 102 21.03 10.01 -0.34
CA GLY A 102 19.82 10.76 -0.64
C GLY A 102 18.60 9.95 -0.27
N ASP A 103 17.44 10.51 -0.61
CA ASP A 103 16.16 9.87 -0.35
C ASP A 103 15.69 9.14 -1.61
N TYR A 104 15.22 7.91 -1.46
CA TYR A 104 14.90 6.99 -2.56
C TYR A 104 13.49 6.42 -2.44
N HIS A 105 12.75 6.32 -3.54
CA HIS A 105 11.56 5.47 -3.59
C HIS A 105 12.00 4.04 -3.93
N VAL A 106 11.58 3.06 -3.11
CA VAL A 106 11.83 1.64 -3.39
C VAL A 106 10.54 0.96 -3.85
N MET A 107 10.63 0.31 -5.01
CA MET A 107 9.56 -0.51 -5.60
C MET A 107 10.06 -1.94 -5.75
N VAL A 108 9.24 -2.91 -5.38
CA VAL A 108 9.41 -4.30 -5.79
C VAL A 108 8.42 -4.59 -6.90
N TRP A 109 8.92 -5.09 -8.02
CA TRP A 109 8.13 -5.44 -9.19
C TRP A 109 8.44 -6.87 -9.63
N LYS A 110 7.39 -7.61 -9.96
CA LYS A 110 7.49 -8.89 -10.65
C LYS A 110 6.64 -8.81 -11.90
N ASP A 111 7.31 -9.02 -13.03
CA ASP A 111 6.68 -9.28 -14.31
C ASP A 111 6.02 -10.67 -14.27
N VAL A 112 4.69 -10.69 -14.23
CA VAL A 112 3.91 -11.93 -14.18
C VAL A 112 3.59 -12.45 -15.58
N ASN A 113 3.50 -11.56 -16.56
CA ASN A 113 3.07 -11.88 -17.93
C ASN A 113 4.23 -11.94 -18.94
N ALA A 114 5.47 -11.76 -18.48
CA ALA A 114 6.72 -11.86 -19.23
C ALA A 114 6.80 -10.88 -20.42
N ASN A 115 6.35 -9.64 -20.23
CA ASN A 115 6.38 -8.61 -21.26
C ASN A 115 7.40 -7.48 -20.98
N ASP A 116 8.19 -7.62 -19.92
CA ASP A 116 9.21 -6.67 -19.46
C ASP A 116 8.69 -5.23 -19.26
N THR A 117 7.39 -5.06 -19.10
CA THR A 117 6.72 -3.76 -19.02
C THR A 117 5.79 -3.73 -17.82
N PRO A 118 6.01 -2.88 -16.80
CA PRO A 118 5.14 -2.83 -15.63
C PRO A 118 3.68 -2.54 -16.01
N ASP A 119 2.79 -3.52 -15.94
CA ASP A 119 1.42 -3.38 -16.44
C ASP A 119 0.37 -4.01 -15.54
N GLY A 120 -0.87 -4.09 -16.04
CA GLY A 120 -1.97 -4.74 -15.34
C GLY A 120 -1.84 -6.26 -15.40
N GLY A 121 -1.66 -6.89 -14.24
CA GLY A 121 -1.41 -8.32 -14.10
C GLY A 121 -0.14 -8.63 -13.30
N ASP A 122 0.76 -7.65 -13.18
CA ASP A 122 1.99 -7.76 -12.42
C ASP A 122 1.80 -7.67 -10.91
N LEU A 123 2.80 -8.14 -10.16
CA LEU A 123 2.90 -7.88 -8.73
C LEU A 123 3.74 -6.63 -8.48
N LEU A 124 3.21 -5.76 -7.63
CA LEU A 124 3.89 -4.55 -7.18
C LEU A 124 3.87 -4.45 -5.67
N ALA A 125 4.97 -4.03 -5.08
CA ALA A 125 5.04 -3.55 -3.71
C ALA A 125 5.81 -2.24 -3.69
N PHE A 126 5.44 -1.32 -2.79
CA PHE A 126 6.16 -0.07 -2.61
C PHE A 126 6.55 0.05 -1.14
N ALA A 127 7.77 0.53 -0.89
CA ALA A 127 8.16 0.90 0.45
C ALA A 127 7.36 2.13 0.87
N ASN A 128 6.67 2.05 2.01
CA ASN A 128 5.90 3.14 2.62
C ASN A 128 5.05 3.96 1.63
N ASN A 129 4.48 3.29 0.62
CA ASN A 129 3.62 3.88 -0.42
C ASN A 129 4.11 5.23 -0.96
N MET A 130 5.38 5.30 -1.37
CA MET A 130 6.06 6.44 -2.01
C MET A 130 6.75 7.46 -1.10
N GLU A 131 7.04 7.11 0.14
CA GLU A 131 8.00 7.89 0.91
C GLU A 131 9.42 7.67 0.37
N ALA A 132 10.21 8.75 0.39
CA ALA A 132 11.62 8.67 0.11
C ALA A 132 12.38 8.16 1.34
N VAL A 133 13.08 7.05 1.14
CA VAL A 133 13.84 6.27 2.13
C VAL A 133 15.26 6.79 2.15
N ALA A 134 15.80 7.10 3.32
CA ALA A 134 17.18 7.57 3.38
C ALA A 134 18.14 6.42 3.06
N SER A 135 19.22 6.74 2.33
CA SER A 135 20.29 5.78 2.09
C SER A 135 20.84 5.24 3.41
N GLY A 136 21.03 3.92 3.50
CA GLY A 136 21.47 3.26 4.74
C GLY A 136 20.33 2.76 5.63
N GLU A 137 19.07 3.01 5.27
CA GLU A 137 17.92 2.57 6.07
C GLU A 137 17.48 1.13 5.78
N ARG A 138 16.96 0.50 6.83
CA ARG A 138 16.28 -0.80 6.74
C ARG A 138 14.77 -0.59 6.76
N LEU A 139 14.14 -1.07 5.70
CA LEU A 139 12.72 -0.92 5.45
C LEU A 139 11.86 -1.89 6.25
N THR A 140 10.69 -1.42 6.64
CA THR A 140 9.62 -2.27 7.17
C THR A 140 9.16 -3.27 6.10
N PRO A 141 8.70 -4.47 6.49
CA PRO A 141 8.20 -5.46 5.54
C PRO A 141 7.08 -4.90 4.64
N MET A 142 7.20 -5.08 3.33
CA MET A 142 6.21 -4.68 2.34
C MET A 142 5.31 -5.86 1.97
N ALA A 143 4.08 -5.60 1.55
CA ALA A 143 3.19 -6.61 0.98
C ALA A 143 2.89 -6.27 -0.48
N ALA A 144 3.24 -7.17 -1.39
CA ALA A 144 2.93 -7.04 -2.80
C ALA A 144 1.42 -7.22 -3.06
N PHE A 145 0.94 -6.59 -4.12
CA PHE A 145 -0.43 -6.72 -4.60
C PHE A 145 -0.46 -6.91 -6.12
N VAL A 146 -1.52 -7.57 -6.61
CA VAL A 146 -1.77 -7.74 -8.05
C VAL A 146 -2.38 -6.47 -8.60
N ARG A 147 -1.84 -5.97 -9.71
CA ARG A 147 -2.44 -4.83 -10.41
C ARG A 147 -3.62 -5.28 -11.28
N THR A 148 -4.75 -4.58 -11.19
CA THR A 148 -5.90 -4.82 -12.06
C THR A 148 -5.71 -4.13 -13.42
N ALA A 149 -6.16 -4.80 -14.50
CA ALA A 149 -5.92 -4.42 -15.90
C ALA A 149 -6.44 -3.02 -16.30
N ASP A 150 -7.35 -2.44 -15.53
CA ASP A 150 -8.08 -1.22 -15.89
C ASP A 150 -7.35 0.08 -15.48
N ALA A 151 -6.22 -0.01 -14.77
CA ALA A 151 -5.47 1.14 -14.29
C ALA A 151 -4.43 1.60 -15.34
N THR A 152 -4.76 2.59 -16.17
CA THR A 152 -3.82 3.20 -17.12
C THR A 152 -2.62 3.83 -16.42
N MET A 153 -1.42 3.59 -16.98
CA MET A 153 -0.15 4.20 -16.55
C MET A 153 -0.18 5.70 -16.85
N THR A 154 -0.47 6.55 -15.87
CA THR A 154 0.18 7.87 -15.88
C THR A 154 1.61 7.62 -15.40
N THR A 155 2.60 8.35 -15.93
CA THR A 155 4.05 8.16 -15.77
C THR A 155 4.58 8.22 -14.32
N ASN A 156 3.70 8.16 -13.33
CA ASN A 156 3.98 8.08 -11.91
C ASN A 156 3.40 6.76 -11.36
N LEU A 157 4.22 5.71 -11.41
CA LEU A 157 3.86 4.31 -11.11
C LEU A 157 3.28 4.09 -9.70
N GLY A 158 3.36 5.06 -8.78
CA GLY A 158 2.84 4.94 -7.41
C GLY A 158 1.76 5.96 -6.99
N GLY A 159 1.26 6.80 -7.89
CA GLY A 159 0.23 7.80 -7.56
C GLY A 159 0.79 9.15 -7.06
N LEU A 160 -0.01 9.97 -6.37
CA LEU A 160 0.47 11.25 -5.82
C LEU A 160 1.33 11.00 -4.55
N PRO A 161 2.51 11.64 -4.41
CA PRO A 161 3.40 11.45 -3.26
C PRO A 161 2.69 11.77 -1.95
N TYR A 162 2.54 10.75 -1.11
CA TYR A 162 2.15 10.93 0.28
C TYR A 162 3.35 11.56 1.01
N ARG A 163 3.26 12.85 1.33
CA ARG A 163 4.26 13.53 2.15
C ARG A 163 4.13 13.00 3.58
N MET A 164 4.91 11.96 3.90
CA MET A 164 5.19 11.60 5.28
C MET A 164 5.66 12.86 6.02
N GLY A 165 5.15 13.06 7.23
CA GLY A 165 5.77 14.02 8.12
C GLY A 165 7.18 13.54 8.46
N ASN A 166 8.03 14.44 8.92
CA ASN A 166 9.36 14.11 9.47
C ASN A 166 9.28 12.86 10.39
N ALA A 167 10.00 11.78 10.04
CA ALA A 167 9.97 10.50 10.76
C ALA A 167 10.39 10.65 12.23
N GLN A 168 11.31 11.57 12.53
CA GLN A 168 11.69 11.88 13.92
C GLN A 168 10.49 12.45 14.70
N ASN A 169 9.61 13.24 14.07
CA ASN A 169 8.38 13.71 14.71
C ASN A 169 7.40 12.57 14.98
N ALA A 170 7.34 11.55 14.11
CA ALA A 170 6.47 10.39 14.30
C ALA A 170 6.99 9.47 15.42
N ALA A 171 8.30 9.20 15.44
CA ALA A 171 8.97 8.49 16.54
C ALA A 171 8.76 9.22 17.88
N GLN A 172 8.93 10.55 17.88
CA GLN A 172 8.68 11.37 19.06
C GLN A 172 7.20 11.36 19.48
N ALA A 173 6.27 11.35 18.52
CA ALA A 173 4.84 11.21 18.79
C ALA A 173 4.53 9.90 19.51
N VAL A 174 5.09 8.77 19.05
CA VAL A 174 4.93 7.46 19.72
C VAL A 174 5.55 7.45 21.11
N ALA A 175 6.74 8.01 21.27
CA ALA A 175 7.42 8.11 22.56
C ALA A 175 6.59 8.95 23.55
N ASN A 176 6.10 10.11 23.12
CA ASN A 176 5.28 11.00 23.93
C ASN A 176 3.92 10.38 24.30
N ALA A 177 3.29 9.68 23.35
CA ALA A 177 2.04 8.97 23.57
C ALA A 177 2.23 7.69 24.42
N GLY A 178 3.44 7.13 24.46
CA GLY A 178 3.75 5.87 25.14
C GLY A 178 3.09 4.65 24.51
N ILE A 179 2.62 4.74 23.26
CA ILE A 179 1.82 3.68 22.59
C ILE A 179 2.67 2.70 21.75
N GLY A 180 4.00 2.75 21.86
CA GLY A 180 4.87 1.80 21.16
C GLY A 180 4.66 0.35 21.63
N GLY A 181 4.58 -0.59 20.69
CA GLY A 181 4.48 -2.03 20.96
C GLY A 181 3.32 -2.73 20.27
N ASN A 182 3.00 -3.92 20.77
CA ASN A 182 1.91 -4.76 20.29
C ASN A 182 0.71 -4.66 21.23
N TRP A 183 -0.44 -4.35 20.67
CA TRP A 183 -1.66 -4.09 21.40
C TRP A 183 -2.81 -4.91 20.84
N SER A 184 -3.73 -5.28 21.72
CA SER A 184 -4.95 -5.96 21.35
C SER A 184 -6.14 -5.28 22.03
N GLN A 185 -7.28 -5.32 21.35
CA GLN A 185 -8.54 -4.80 21.85
C GLN A 185 -9.65 -5.76 21.43
N GLN A 186 -10.61 -5.97 22.31
CA GLN A 186 -11.84 -6.64 21.98
C GLN A 186 -13.00 -5.85 22.59
N SER A 187 -14.03 -5.60 21.79
CA SER A 187 -15.26 -4.98 22.25
C SER A 187 -16.47 -5.70 21.70
N PHE A 188 -17.52 -5.69 22.50
CA PHE A 188 -18.87 -6.01 22.08
C PHE A 188 -19.73 -4.77 22.35
N GLY A 189 -20.29 -4.18 21.30
CA GLY A 189 -21.01 -2.92 21.43
C GLY A 189 -22.05 -2.73 20.34
N SER A 190 -22.85 -1.69 20.50
CA SER A 190 -23.81 -1.25 19.49
C SER A 190 -23.19 -0.15 18.64
N GLU A 191 -23.03 -0.39 17.33
CA GLU A 191 -22.61 0.62 16.36
C GLU A 191 -23.85 1.08 15.57
N LEU A 192 -23.97 2.39 15.29
CA LEU A 192 -25.04 2.92 14.45
C LEU A 192 -24.71 2.64 12.99
N VAL A 193 -25.48 1.75 12.36
CA VAL A 193 -25.32 1.41 10.94
C VAL A 193 -26.44 2.07 10.15
N TRP A 194 -26.09 2.77 9.08
CA TRP A 194 -27.06 3.30 8.12
C TRP A 194 -27.69 2.16 7.34
N GLY A 195 -29.00 1.99 7.43
CA GLY A 195 -29.71 0.91 6.75
C GLY A 195 -31.14 1.26 6.37
N PRO A 196 -31.73 0.54 5.41
CA PRO A 196 -33.13 0.70 5.06
C PRO A 196 -34.03 0.13 6.16
N GLU A 197 -35.11 0.84 6.45
CA GLU A 197 -36.17 0.46 7.36
C GLU A 197 -37.51 0.58 6.65
N ILE A 198 -38.32 -0.48 6.74
CA ILE A 198 -39.70 -0.44 6.29
C ILE A 198 -40.52 0.24 7.39
N LYS A 199 -41.12 1.39 7.09
CA LYS A 199 -42.07 2.06 7.98
C LYS A 199 -43.44 2.11 7.32
N PHE A 200 -44.47 1.94 8.13
CA PHE A 200 -45.84 2.22 7.73
C PHE A 200 -46.16 3.65 8.19
N GLN A 201 -46.36 4.56 7.24
CA GLN A 201 -46.68 5.96 7.50
C GLN A 201 -48.06 6.27 6.97
N ALA A 202 -48.76 7.24 7.58
CA ALA A 202 -50.03 7.69 7.04
C ALA A 202 -49.83 8.24 5.61
N ALA A 203 -50.73 7.94 4.68
CA ALA A 203 -50.62 8.31 3.26
C ALA A 203 -50.56 9.83 3.02
N ALA A 204 -50.98 10.64 4.01
CA ALA A 204 -50.86 12.10 3.97
C ALA A 204 -49.46 12.63 4.37
N ALA A 205 -48.59 11.77 4.92
CA ALA A 205 -47.27 12.14 5.45
C ALA A 205 -46.11 11.83 4.48
N THR A 206 -46.39 11.36 3.27
CA THR A 206 -45.40 10.88 2.29
C THR A 206 -44.54 11.98 1.62
N ALA A 207 -44.61 13.22 2.12
CA ALA A 207 -43.84 14.36 1.62
C ALA A 207 -42.42 14.48 2.24
N GLY A 208 -41.72 13.36 2.44
CA GLY A 208 -40.39 13.33 3.07
C GLY A 208 -39.53 12.13 2.67
N PHE A 209 -38.20 12.27 2.84
CA PHE A 209 -37.14 11.32 2.45
C PHE A 209 -37.53 9.82 2.58
N GLY A 210 -37.77 9.15 1.45
CA GLY A 210 -38.04 7.71 1.36
C GLY A 210 -38.60 7.30 -0.01
N SER A 211 -38.55 6.00 -0.33
CA SER A 211 -39.22 5.44 -1.51
C SER A 211 -40.58 4.87 -1.09
N ASP A 212 -41.66 5.46 -1.61
CA ASP A 212 -43.03 4.95 -1.42
C ASP A 212 -43.24 3.69 -2.27
N LEU A 213 -43.65 2.59 -1.63
CA LEU A 213 -43.96 1.33 -2.29
C LEU A 213 -45.47 1.15 -2.57
N GLY A 214 -46.30 2.14 -2.22
CA GLY A 214 -47.74 2.12 -2.42
C GLY A 214 -48.55 1.59 -1.23
N GLY A 215 -49.87 1.81 -1.30
CA GLY A 215 -50.85 1.49 -0.25
C GLY A 215 -50.85 0.00 0.09
N THR A 216 -50.52 -0.32 1.35
CA THR A 216 -50.09 -1.67 1.73
C THR A 216 -51.24 -2.58 2.17
N PHE A 217 -52.44 -2.03 2.32
CA PHE A 217 -53.62 -2.77 2.80
C PHE A 217 -54.82 -2.68 1.85
N GLY A 218 -54.57 -2.48 0.55
CA GLY A 218 -55.59 -2.45 -0.50
C GLY A 218 -56.08 -1.04 -0.89
N PRO A 219 -57.02 -0.96 -1.86
CA PRO A 219 -57.55 0.31 -2.35
C PRO A 219 -58.19 1.13 -1.22
N GLY A 220 -57.75 2.38 -1.03
CA GLY A 220 -58.26 3.29 0.01
C GLY A 220 -57.55 3.21 1.36
N SER A 221 -56.44 2.48 1.48
CA SER A 221 -55.65 2.42 2.72
C SER A 221 -55.11 3.80 3.11
N ALA A 222 -55.30 4.18 4.37
CA ALA A 222 -54.77 5.41 4.96
C ALA A 222 -53.26 5.33 5.26
N THR A 223 -52.58 4.25 4.92
CA THR A 223 -51.17 3.99 5.23
C THR A 223 -50.38 3.55 4.00
N ASN A 224 -49.24 4.18 3.77
CA ASN A 224 -48.24 3.80 2.77
C ASN A 224 -47.08 3.06 3.44
N THR A 225 -46.52 2.09 2.74
CA THR A 225 -45.24 1.50 3.13
C THR A 225 -44.12 2.28 2.48
N THR A 226 -43.28 2.90 3.30
CA THR A 226 -42.10 3.63 2.85
C THR A 226 -40.84 2.92 3.29
N ILE A 227 -39.85 2.85 2.39
CA ILE A 227 -38.48 2.51 2.79
C ILE A 227 -37.82 3.82 3.22
N VAL A 228 -37.60 3.97 4.53
CA VAL A 228 -36.88 5.09 5.12
C VAL A 228 -35.50 4.61 5.51
N TYR A 229 -34.46 5.39 5.20
CA TYR A 229 -33.12 5.09 5.69
C TYR A 229 -32.92 5.75 7.06
N SER A 230 -32.48 4.96 8.03
CA SER A 230 -32.21 5.43 9.39
C SER A 230 -30.96 4.76 9.94
N TYR A 231 -30.29 5.41 10.89
CA TYR A 231 -29.22 4.80 11.66
C TYR A 231 -29.84 3.83 12.67
N LYS A 232 -29.48 2.55 12.61
CA LYS A 232 -29.94 1.53 13.55
C LYS A 232 -28.79 1.01 14.41
N PRO A 233 -29.02 0.81 15.72
CA PRO A 233 -28.06 0.14 16.57
C PRO A 233 -27.90 -1.32 16.11
N VAL A 234 -26.70 -1.68 15.66
CA VAL A 234 -26.34 -3.06 15.30
C VAL A 234 -25.28 -3.53 16.29
N GLN A 235 -25.48 -4.73 16.84
CA GLN A 235 -24.47 -5.37 17.68
C GLN A 235 -23.28 -5.77 16.82
N VAL A 236 -22.12 -5.21 17.15
CA VAL A 236 -20.84 -5.45 16.51
C VAL A 236 -19.89 -6.05 17.55
N LYS A 237 -19.39 -7.25 17.26
CA LYS A 237 -18.23 -7.79 17.93
C LYS A 237 -17.01 -7.38 17.11
N ARG A 238 -16.08 -6.68 17.75
CA ARG A 238 -14.86 -6.17 17.13
C ARG A 238 -13.66 -6.72 17.87
N THR A 239 -12.69 -7.23 17.12
CA THR A 239 -11.37 -7.58 17.61
C THR A 239 -10.36 -6.76 16.83
N MET A 240 -9.44 -6.10 17.52
CA MET A 240 -8.40 -5.29 16.89
C MET A 240 -7.03 -5.69 17.40
N SER A 241 -6.05 -5.66 16.52
CA SER A 241 -4.64 -5.68 16.87
C SER A 241 -3.99 -4.43 16.31
N LEU A 242 -3.16 -3.78 17.12
CA LEU A 242 -2.41 -2.60 16.72
C LEU A 242 -0.93 -2.83 17.06
N ASN A 243 -0.08 -2.81 16.03
CA ASN A 243 1.37 -2.75 16.19
C ASN A 243 1.80 -1.31 15.91
N VAL A 244 2.54 -0.71 16.84
CA VAL A 244 3.17 0.61 16.66
C VAL A 244 4.67 0.45 16.88
N ALA A 245 5.45 0.69 15.84
CA ALA A 245 6.90 0.61 15.91
C ALA A 245 7.50 1.89 16.53
N PRO A 246 8.75 1.81 17.05
CA PRO A 246 9.41 2.97 17.66
C PRO A 246 9.65 4.15 16.72
N ASP A 247 9.68 3.91 15.41
CA ASP A 247 9.87 4.92 14.37
C ASP A 247 8.60 5.73 14.06
N GLY A 248 7.47 5.38 14.67
CA GLY A 248 6.20 6.05 14.42
C GLY A 248 5.26 5.29 13.49
N THR A 249 5.73 4.26 12.79
CA THR A 249 4.88 3.47 11.89
C THR A 249 3.89 2.62 12.67
N PHE A 250 2.72 2.39 12.09
CA PHE A 250 1.71 1.50 12.66
C PHE A 250 1.10 0.57 11.63
N HIS A 251 0.67 -0.59 12.11
CA HIS A 251 -0.19 -1.52 11.41
C HIS A 251 -1.36 -1.89 12.32
N MET A 252 -2.57 -1.58 11.88
CA MET A 252 -3.80 -1.88 12.59
C MET A 252 -4.65 -2.85 11.78
N ILE A 253 -5.05 -3.95 12.42
CA ILE A 253 -5.97 -4.94 11.86
C ILE A 253 -7.23 -4.94 12.72
N ALA A 254 -8.40 -4.87 12.08
CA ALA A 254 -9.70 -4.92 12.73
C ALA A 254 -10.60 -5.96 12.07
N ASP A 255 -11.02 -6.96 12.84
CA ASP A 255 -12.05 -7.93 12.46
C ASP A 255 -13.38 -7.53 13.11
N MET A 256 -14.42 -7.38 12.30
CA MET A 256 -15.75 -6.98 12.73
C MET A 256 -16.78 -8.02 12.32
N GLU A 257 -17.46 -8.60 13.31
CA GLU A 257 -18.62 -9.46 13.12
C GLU A 257 -19.87 -8.64 13.45
N ARG A 258 -20.69 -8.35 12.43
CA ARG A 258 -22.01 -7.73 12.59
C ARG A 258 -23.07 -8.79 12.32
N ARG A 259 -24.20 -8.74 13.04
CA ARG A 259 -25.34 -9.64 12.77
C ARG A 259 -26.14 -9.27 11.52
N GLN A 260 -25.99 -8.03 11.04
CA GLN A 260 -26.75 -7.46 9.93
C GLN A 260 -25.85 -6.56 9.09
N GLY A 261 -26.04 -6.57 7.77
CA GLY A 261 -25.25 -5.79 6.80
C GLY A 261 -24.90 -6.61 5.56
N LYS A 262 -24.62 -5.94 4.43
CA LYS A 262 -24.19 -6.62 3.19
C LYS A 262 -22.76 -7.14 3.26
N CYS A 263 -21.94 -6.59 4.15
CA CYS A 263 -20.53 -6.90 4.31
C CYS A 263 -20.30 -7.40 5.74
N THR A 264 -20.33 -8.72 5.92
CA THR A 264 -20.14 -9.40 7.22
C THR A 264 -19.58 -10.81 7.01
N PRO A 265 -18.47 -11.20 7.68
CA PRO A 265 -17.59 -10.37 8.51
C PRO A 265 -16.85 -9.29 7.69
N VAL A 266 -16.31 -8.29 8.37
CA VAL A 266 -15.40 -7.30 7.76
C VAL A 266 -14.01 -7.50 8.34
N HIS A 267 -13.00 -7.58 7.47
CA HIS A 267 -11.60 -7.56 7.85
C HIS A 267 -10.98 -6.29 7.28
N GLN A 268 -10.43 -5.43 8.13
CA GLN A 268 -9.86 -4.15 7.72
C GLN A 268 -8.41 -4.03 8.19
N GLU A 269 -7.53 -3.61 7.29
CA GLU A 269 -6.13 -3.32 7.57
C GLU A 269 -5.85 -1.84 7.32
N LYS A 270 -5.08 -1.22 8.20
CA LYS A 270 -4.61 0.15 8.06
C LYS A 270 -3.12 0.24 8.34
N PHE A 271 -2.44 1.03 7.52
CA PHE A 271 -1.02 1.28 7.60
C PHE A 271 -0.79 2.79 7.58
N GLY A 272 0.23 3.24 8.30
CA GLY A 272 0.60 4.65 8.31
C GLY A 272 1.54 4.96 9.45
N HIS A 273 1.46 6.19 9.95
CA HIS A 273 2.27 6.63 11.08
C HIS A 273 1.45 7.41 12.10
N VAL A 274 2.01 7.53 13.29
CA VAL A 274 1.43 8.26 14.40
C VAL A 274 1.96 9.70 14.38
N ARG A 275 1.06 10.67 14.49
CA ARG A 275 1.39 12.07 14.80
C ARG A 275 0.71 12.48 16.10
N MET A 276 1.22 13.55 16.72
CA MET A 276 0.57 14.21 17.85
C MET A 276 0.18 15.63 17.45
N GLU A 277 -1.06 16.01 17.72
CA GLU A 277 -1.54 17.39 17.64
C GLU A 277 -2.17 17.78 18.98
N GLY A 278 -1.38 18.43 19.84
CA GLY A 278 -1.78 18.71 21.21
C GLY A 278 -1.94 17.43 22.03
N ASP A 279 -3.13 17.21 22.57
CA ASP A 279 -3.52 16.02 23.33
C ASP A 279 -4.11 14.89 22.45
N LYS A 280 -4.20 15.13 21.13
CA LYS A 280 -4.73 14.16 20.19
C LYS A 280 -3.62 13.35 19.55
N VAL A 281 -3.82 12.04 19.52
CA VAL A 281 -3.07 11.14 18.67
C VAL A 281 -3.76 11.08 17.31
N ILE A 282 -2.97 11.16 16.25
CA ILE A 282 -3.46 11.07 14.87
C ILE A 282 -2.80 9.88 14.20
N PHE A 283 -3.62 8.93 13.78
CA PHE A 283 -3.21 7.86 12.88
C PHE A 283 -3.34 8.40 11.47
N ALA A 284 -2.20 8.80 10.92
CA ALA A 284 -2.10 9.32 9.58
C ALA A 284 -2.11 8.15 8.60
N VAL A 285 -3.25 7.87 7.99
CA VAL A 285 -3.47 6.60 7.28
C VAL A 285 -2.94 6.72 5.86
N ALA A 286 -1.87 5.99 5.57
CA ALA A 286 -1.25 5.91 4.25
C ALA A 286 -1.88 4.82 3.37
N ASP A 287 -2.42 3.76 3.98
CA ASP A 287 -3.18 2.74 3.28
C ASP A 287 -4.31 2.18 4.12
N THR A 288 -5.45 1.92 3.48
CA THR A 288 -6.59 1.25 4.08
C THR A 288 -7.08 0.19 3.11
N ARG A 289 -7.15 -1.05 3.58
CA ARG A 289 -7.68 -2.16 2.82
C ARG A 289 -8.80 -2.84 3.59
N GLN A 290 -9.82 -3.33 2.88
CA GLN A 290 -10.98 -3.96 3.48
C GLN A 290 -11.41 -5.19 2.68
N ARG A 291 -11.75 -6.26 3.39
CA ARG A 291 -12.35 -7.47 2.84
C ARG A 291 -13.72 -7.68 3.47
N CYS A 292 -14.71 -7.97 2.62
CA CYS A 292 -16.05 -8.37 3.01
C CYS A 292 -16.22 -9.89 2.89
N GLY A 293 -16.49 -10.57 4.00
CA GLY A 293 -16.66 -12.02 4.06
C GLY A 293 -15.42 -12.76 3.54
N LYS A 294 -15.62 -13.59 2.51
CA LYS A 294 -14.55 -14.32 1.80
C LYS A 294 -14.07 -13.62 0.53
N GLY A 295 -14.44 -12.35 0.33
CA GLY A 295 -14.05 -11.57 -0.85
C GLY A 295 -12.54 -11.27 -0.88
N ALA A 296 -12.11 -10.57 -1.93
CA ALA A 296 -10.76 -10.04 -2.01
C ALA A 296 -10.58 -8.88 -1.02
N LEU A 297 -9.32 -8.58 -0.70
CA LEU A 297 -8.95 -7.38 0.04
C LEU A 297 -8.88 -6.21 -0.96
N GLU A 298 -9.74 -5.22 -0.78
CA GLU A 298 -9.89 -4.08 -1.69
C GLU A 298 -9.41 -2.79 -1.03
N LYS A 299 -8.84 -1.89 -1.83
CA LYS A 299 -8.45 -0.55 -1.34
C LYS A 299 -9.71 0.28 -1.09
N VAL A 300 -9.78 0.91 0.08
CA VAL A 300 -10.89 1.81 0.43
C VAL A 300 -10.38 3.22 0.67
N LYS A 301 -11.32 4.15 0.90
CA LYS A 301 -11.00 5.55 1.16
C LYS A 301 -10.03 5.67 2.34
N GLN A 302 -8.99 6.45 2.14
CA GLN A 302 -7.98 6.77 3.15
C GLN A 302 -8.39 8.06 3.86
N GLU A 303 -8.45 8.03 5.18
CA GLU A 303 -8.75 9.18 6.02
C GLU A 303 -7.90 9.11 7.29
N ASP A 304 -7.30 10.24 7.67
CA ASP A 304 -6.58 10.34 8.94
C ASP A 304 -7.56 10.19 10.10
N GLU A 305 -7.19 9.39 11.10
CA GLU A 305 -8.02 9.12 12.27
C GLU A 305 -7.48 9.87 13.48
N ARG A 306 -8.33 10.66 14.13
CA ARG A 306 -7.96 11.50 15.26
C ARG A 306 -8.62 10.99 16.53
N TYR A 307 -7.83 10.77 17.59
CA TYR A 307 -8.34 10.30 18.87
C TYR A 307 -7.74 11.07 20.04
N THR A 308 -8.52 11.21 21.09
CA THR A 308 -8.01 11.51 22.42
C THR A 308 -7.44 10.22 23.01
N LEU A 309 -6.23 10.31 23.55
CA LEU A 309 -5.53 9.19 24.17
C LEU A 309 -5.59 9.30 25.70
N ALA A 310 -6.08 8.25 26.36
CA ALA A 310 -6.03 8.13 27.82
C ALA A 310 -5.21 6.89 28.22
N ARG A 311 -4.15 7.07 29.03
CA ARG A 311 -3.33 5.97 29.53
C ARG A 311 -3.99 5.30 30.73
N ASN A 312 -4.02 3.96 30.75
CA ASN A 312 -4.66 3.17 31.79
C ASN A 312 -3.74 2.00 32.20
N GLY A 313 -2.78 2.26 33.09
CA GLY A 313 -1.78 1.27 33.52
C GLY A 313 -0.94 0.77 32.34
N ASP A 314 -0.94 -0.55 32.12
CA ASP A 314 -0.26 -1.22 31.00
C ASP A 314 -1.04 -1.16 29.68
N GLY A 315 -2.15 -0.41 29.63
CA GLY A 315 -3.00 -0.22 28.46
C GLY A 315 -3.27 1.25 28.16
N PHE A 316 -4.10 1.48 27.15
CA PHE A 316 -4.62 2.81 26.85
C PHE A 316 -6.00 2.73 26.21
N THR A 317 -6.69 3.85 26.19
CA THR A 317 -7.99 4.03 25.56
C THR A 317 -7.89 5.11 24.50
N LEU A 318 -8.39 4.81 23.30
CA LEU A 318 -8.59 5.78 22.22
C LEU A 318 -10.07 6.16 22.17
N SER A 319 -10.36 7.45 22.29
CA SER A 319 -11.71 7.99 22.17
C SER A 319 -11.81 8.95 21.00
N GLY A 320 -12.89 8.87 20.23
CA GLY A 320 -13.09 9.69 19.03
C GLY A 320 -14.55 9.86 18.65
N ASP A 321 -14.78 10.41 17.46
CA ASP A 321 -16.12 10.64 16.92
C ASP A 321 -16.92 9.34 16.74
N ASN A 322 -18.23 9.45 16.56
CA ASN A 322 -19.15 8.31 16.35
C ASN A 322 -19.16 7.26 17.47
N GLY A 323 -18.82 7.67 18.70
CA GLY A 323 -18.82 6.78 19.86
C GLY A 323 -17.64 5.80 19.89
N VAL A 324 -16.56 6.11 19.16
CA VAL A 324 -15.32 5.35 19.26
C VAL A 324 -14.76 5.47 20.68
N ASN A 325 -14.62 4.33 21.34
CA ASN A 325 -14.01 4.21 22.66
C ASN A 325 -13.35 2.82 22.78
N TRP A 326 -12.10 2.71 22.33
CA TRP A 326 -11.38 1.44 22.22
C TRP A 326 -10.31 1.35 23.29
N THR A 327 -10.43 0.37 24.18
CA THR A 327 -9.43 0.09 25.21
C THR A 327 -8.49 -1.02 24.74
N PHE A 328 -7.23 -0.66 24.52
CA PHE A 328 -6.15 -1.54 24.16
C PHE A 328 -5.40 -2.02 25.39
N THR A 329 -5.13 -3.32 25.44
CA THR A 329 -4.22 -3.95 26.39
C THR A 329 -3.01 -4.50 25.65
N ARG A 330 -1.87 -4.52 26.32
CA ARG A 330 -0.65 -5.08 25.74
C ARG A 330 -0.85 -6.56 25.42
N ARG A 331 -0.34 -7.00 24.27
CA ARG A 331 -0.34 -8.41 23.85
C ARG A 331 0.90 -9.13 24.36
#